data_AF-A0A7X1U0A5-F1
#
_entry.id   AF-A0A7X1U0A5-F1
#
_cell.length_a   1.000
_cell.length_b   1.000
_cell.length_c   1.000
_cell.angle_alpha   90.00
_cell.angle_beta   90.00
_cell.angle_gamma   90.00
#
_symmetry.space_group_name_H-M   'P 1'
#
loop_
_entity.id
_entity.type
_entity.pdbx_description
1 polymer ?
#
loop_
_entity_poly.entity_id
_entity_poly.type
_entity_poly.pdbx_seq_one_letter_code
_entity_poly.pdbx_strand_id
1 'polypeptide(L)'
;MLGQKTCSGIGNKGERCRALALRDSDFCVFHDPAHADAIAEGRRLGGQRRKREGALAAAYDLDGMSSILELRRLLEIATIDTINLENSVARNRVLIAAVLAGAKLIEVGEHEDRIAAIEAALGPRVVKSERRR
;
A
#
# COMPACT_ATOMS: atom_id res chain seq x y z
N MET A 1 0.22 -44.04 3.29
CA MET A 1 0.39 -42.59 3.01
C MET A 1 0.18 -42.38 1.53
N LEU A 2 -1.00 -41.91 1.09
CA LEU A 2 -1.23 -41.58 -0.31
C LEU A 2 -0.41 -40.33 -0.64
N GLY A 3 0.58 -40.48 -1.53
CA GLY A 3 1.41 -39.38 -2.00
C GLY A 3 0.54 -38.26 -2.56
N GLN A 4 0.85 -37.03 -2.18
CA GLN A 4 0.17 -35.85 -2.69
C GLN A 4 0.33 -35.79 -4.21
N LYS A 5 -0.79 -35.93 -4.95
CA LYS A 5 -0.81 -35.90 -6.42
C LYS A 5 -0.59 -34.49 -6.95
N THR A 6 0.28 -34.35 -7.95
CA THR A 6 0.47 -33.10 -8.69
C THR A 6 -0.59 -32.95 -9.79
N CYS A 7 -0.94 -31.71 -10.10
CA CYS A 7 -1.86 -31.35 -11.17
C CYS A 7 -1.39 -31.86 -12.55
N SER A 8 -2.28 -32.51 -13.28
CA SER A 8 -2.03 -33.00 -14.65
C SER A 8 -2.12 -31.92 -15.73
N GLY A 9 -2.53 -30.69 -15.38
CA GLY A 9 -2.67 -29.56 -16.30
C GLY A 9 -1.33 -29.03 -16.86
N ILE A 10 -1.40 -28.35 -18.01
CA ILE A 10 -0.26 -27.70 -18.65
C ILE A 10 -0.30 -26.19 -18.37
N GLY A 11 0.81 -25.65 -17.87
CA GLY A 11 0.98 -24.23 -17.59
C GLY A 11 1.12 -23.37 -18.85
N ASN A 12 1.14 -22.07 -18.66
CA ASN A 12 1.10 -21.10 -19.76
C ASN A 12 2.34 -21.12 -20.67
N LYS A 13 3.47 -21.72 -20.25
CA LYS A 13 4.69 -21.87 -21.06
C LYS A 13 4.85 -23.29 -21.61
N GLY A 14 3.79 -24.10 -21.59
CA GLY A 14 3.78 -25.48 -22.10
C GLY A 14 4.38 -26.53 -21.13
N GLU A 15 4.78 -26.12 -19.93
CA GLU A 15 5.31 -26.98 -18.90
C GLU A 15 4.21 -27.70 -18.09
N ARG A 16 4.51 -28.85 -17.49
CA ARG A 16 3.58 -29.48 -16.55
C ARG A 16 3.39 -28.61 -15.31
N CYS A 17 2.13 -28.43 -14.91
CA CYS A 17 1.79 -27.71 -13.70
C CYS A 17 2.35 -28.44 -12.48
N ARG A 18 3.08 -27.71 -11.63
CA ARG A 18 3.69 -28.24 -10.40
C ARG A 18 2.82 -28.06 -9.16
N ALA A 19 1.62 -27.48 -9.32
CA ALA A 19 0.69 -27.28 -8.22
C ALA A 19 0.12 -28.61 -7.75
N LEU A 20 -0.32 -28.66 -6.49
CA LEU A 20 -1.01 -29.81 -5.93
C LEU A 20 -2.39 -29.97 -6.58
N ALA A 21 -2.75 -31.19 -6.96
CA ALA A 21 -4.11 -31.50 -7.40
C ALA A 21 -5.07 -31.54 -6.20
N LEU A 22 -6.32 -31.16 -6.44
CA LEU A 22 -7.37 -31.22 -5.42
C LEU A 22 -7.63 -32.67 -5.01
N ARG A 23 -8.17 -32.89 -3.81
CA ARG A 23 -8.37 -34.24 -3.25
C ARG A 23 -9.15 -35.15 -4.23
N ASP A 24 -10.21 -34.61 -4.83
CA ASP A 24 -11.14 -35.36 -5.69
C ASP A 24 -11.03 -35.01 -7.19
N SER A 25 -9.89 -34.45 -7.62
CA SER A 25 -9.63 -34.06 -9.02
C SER A 25 -8.19 -34.33 -9.42
N ASP A 26 -7.92 -34.52 -10.72
CA ASP A 26 -6.55 -34.63 -11.24
C ASP A 26 -5.90 -33.27 -11.51
N PHE A 27 -6.63 -32.19 -11.24
CA PHE A 27 -6.22 -30.81 -11.50
C PHE A 27 -6.13 -29.99 -10.21
N CYS A 28 -5.34 -28.91 -10.24
CA CYS A 28 -5.38 -27.88 -9.22
C CYS A 28 -6.55 -26.94 -9.46
N VAL A 29 -6.87 -26.07 -8.49
CA VAL A 29 -7.98 -25.12 -8.56
C VAL A 29 -7.98 -24.24 -9.83
N PHE A 30 -6.82 -23.99 -10.43
CA PHE A 30 -6.70 -23.17 -11.64
C PHE A 30 -6.90 -23.93 -12.95
N HIS A 31 -6.75 -25.26 -12.95
CA HIS A 31 -6.88 -26.11 -14.14
C HIS A 31 -8.10 -27.03 -14.08
N ASP A 32 -8.78 -27.10 -12.93
CA ASP A 32 -10.00 -27.89 -12.77
C ASP A 32 -11.19 -27.21 -13.49
N PRO A 33 -11.81 -27.88 -14.48
CA PRO A 33 -12.97 -27.33 -15.19
C PRO A 33 -14.14 -26.98 -14.26
N ALA A 34 -14.35 -27.74 -13.18
CA ALA A 34 -15.43 -27.49 -12.23
C ALA A 34 -15.24 -26.18 -11.44
N HIS A 35 -14.01 -25.65 -11.40
CA HIS A 35 -13.67 -24.40 -10.73
C HIS A 35 -13.42 -23.25 -11.73
N ALA A 36 -13.56 -23.47 -13.03
CA ALA A 36 -13.25 -22.49 -14.06
C ALA A 36 -14.03 -21.18 -13.89
N ASP A 37 -15.33 -21.28 -13.60
CA ASP A 37 -16.20 -20.11 -13.42
C ASP A 37 -15.83 -19.31 -12.17
N ALA A 38 -15.56 -19.99 -11.05
CA ALA A 38 -15.13 -19.33 -9.81
C ALA A 38 -13.79 -18.61 -9.97
N ILE A 39 -12.85 -19.19 -10.74
CA ILE A 39 -11.56 -18.55 -11.05
C ILE A 39 -11.73 -17.37 -12.00
N ALA A 40 -12.58 -17.49 -13.02
CA ALA A 40 -12.90 -16.39 -13.92
C ALA A 40 -13.50 -15.21 -13.16
N GLU A 41 -14.45 -15.49 -12.26
CA GLU A 41 -15.07 -14.49 -11.40
C GLU A 41 -14.06 -13.87 -10.43
N GLY A 42 -13.22 -14.67 -9.78
CA GLY A 42 -12.15 -14.16 -8.92
C GLY A 42 -11.17 -13.23 -9.66
N ARG A 43 -10.81 -13.56 -10.91
CA ARG A 43 -9.99 -12.68 -11.77
C ARG A 43 -10.73 -11.40 -12.14
N ARG A 44 -12.03 -11.47 -12.44
CA ARG A 44 -12.87 -10.32 -12.77
C ARG A 44 -12.97 -9.36 -11.58
N LEU A 45 -13.21 -9.87 -10.38
CA LEU A 45 -13.26 -9.09 -9.14
C LEU A 45 -11.90 -8.48 -8.80
N GLY A 46 -10.83 -9.28 -8.89
CA GLY A 46 -9.46 -8.78 -8.69
C GLY A 46 -9.07 -7.68 -9.69
N GLY A 47 -9.49 -7.81 -10.95
CA GLY A 47 -9.31 -6.78 -11.97
C GLY A 47 -10.07 -5.49 -11.66
N GLN A 48 -11.34 -5.59 -11.24
CA GLN A 48 -12.12 -4.43 -10.81
C GLN A 48 -11.51 -3.73 -9.60
N ARG A 49 -11.03 -4.50 -8.62
CA ARG A 49 -10.34 -3.96 -7.44
C ARG A 49 -9.10 -3.17 -7.85
N ARG A 50 -8.21 -3.75 -8.66
CA ARG A 50 -7.00 -3.05 -9.12
C ARG A 50 -7.30 -1.78 -9.91
N LYS A 51 -8.33 -1.81 -10.77
CA LYS A 51 -8.78 -0.59 -11.49
C LYS A 51 -9.27 0.48 -10.53
N ARG A 52 -10.06 0.10 -9.52
CA ARG A 52 -10.57 1.02 -8.51
C ARG A 52 -9.43 1.60 -7.67
N GLU A 53 -8.50 0.78 -7.22
CA GLU A 53 -7.32 1.23 -6.46
C GLU A 53 -6.46 2.19 -7.28
N GLY A 54 -6.16 1.87 -8.55
CA GLY A 54 -5.42 2.76 -9.43
C GLY A 54 -6.16 4.08 -9.71
N ALA A 55 -7.48 4.04 -9.89
CA ALA A 55 -8.30 5.23 -10.08
C ALA A 55 -8.32 6.11 -8.82
N LEU A 56 -8.39 5.52 -7.62
CA LEU A 56 -8.32 6.26 -6.35
C LEU A 56 -6.94 6.86 -6.12
N ALA A 57 -5.87 6.10 -6.37
CA ALA A 57 -4.51 6.62 -6.26
C ALA A 57 -4.30 7.81 -7.20
N ALA A 58 -4.78 7.74 -8.44
CA ALA A 58 -4.72 8.85 -9.38
C ALA A 58 -5.60 10.04 -8.97
N ALA A 59 -6.83 9.80 -8.51
CA ALA A 59 -7.76 10.87 -8.13
C ALA A 59 -7.29 11.67 -6.90
N TYR A 60 -6.57 11.02 -6.00
CA TYR A 60 -6.08 11.62 -4.76
C TYR A 60 -4.57 11.89 -4.76
N ASP A 61 -3.91 11.72 -5.91
CA ASP A 61 -2.46 11.91 -6.08
C ASP A 61 -1.62 11.17 -5.02
N LEU A 62 -2.02 9.92 -4.74
CA LEU A 62 -1.39 9.07 -3.73
C LEU A 62 -0.22 8.29 -4.35
N ASP A 63 0.77 9.00 -4.88
CA ASP A 63 1.98 8.37 -5.42
C ASP A 63 3.02 8.23 -4.31
N GLY A 64 2.79 7.24 -3.44
CA GLY A 64 3.69 6.86 -2.35
C GLY A 64 3.90 7.98 -1.35
N MET A 65 2.97 8.10 -0.37
CA MET A 65 2.96 9.02 0.78
C MET A 65 4.34 9.16 1.48
N SER A 66 5.25 9.87 0.84
CA SER A 66 6.68 9.92 1.15
C SER A 66 7.12 11.33 1.48
N SER A 67 6.26 12.32 1.27
CA SER A 67 6.45 13.71 1.71
C SER A 67 5.40 14.17 2.72
N ILE A 68 5.76 15.17 3.53
CA ILE A 68 4.84 15.84 4.46
C ILE A 68 3.65 16.46 3.70
N LEU A 69 3.88 16.96 2.48
CA LEU A 69 2.84 17.57 1.65
C LEU A 69 1.79 16.55 1.20
N GLU A 70 2.22 15.38 0.74
CA GLU A 70 1.30 14.28 0.37
C GLU A 70 0.49 13.79 1.58
N LEU A 71 1.13 13.61 2.74
CA LEU A 71 0.45 13.20 3.97
C LEU A 71 -0.57 14.24 4.42
N ARG A 72 -0.22 15.53 4.34
CA ARG A 72 -1.15 16.64 4.64
C ARG A 72 -2.35 16.60 3.69
N ARG A 73 -2.11 16.42 2.39
CA ARG A 73 -3.17 16.38 1.39
C ARG A 73 -4.16 15.25 1.64
N LEU A 74 -3.67 14.04 1.91
CA LEU A 74 -4.52 12.91 2.25
C LEU A 74 -5.31 13.15 3.53
N LEU A 75 -4.68 13.76 4.54
CA LEU A 75 -5.35 14.11 5.80
C LEU A 75 -6.50 15.10 5.58
N GLU A 76 -6.30 16.12 4.73
CA GLU A 76 -7.35 17.08 4.34
C GLU A 76 -8.54 16.38 3.67
N ILE A 77 -8.26 15.52 2.69
CA ILE A 77 -9.28 14.71 2.00
C ILE A 77 -10.07 13.88 3.01
N ALA A 78 -9.37 13.09 3.84
CA ALA A 78 -10.00 12.22 4.82
C ALA A 78 -10.86 13.01 5.82
N THR A 79 -10.41 14.21 6.20
CA THR A 79 -11.15 15.09 7.10
C THR A 79 -12.43 15.60 6.44
N ILE A 80 -12.36 16.10 5.20
CA ILE A 80 -13.51 16.59 4.44
C ILE A 80 -14.54 15.47 4.26
N ASP A 81 -14.10 14.29 3.83
CA ASP A 81 -14.97 13.13 3.63
C ASP A 81 -15.64 12.70 4.94
N THR A 82 -14.90 12.73 6.05
CA THR A 82 -15.43 12.40 7.38
C THR A 82 -16.46 13.42 7.88
N ILE A 83 -16.24 14.71 7.64
CA ILE A 83 -17.20 15.77 8.04
C ILE A 83 -18.55 15.58 7.34
N ASN A 84 -18.54 15.08 6.09
CA ASN A 84 -19.75 14.82 5.32
C ASN A 84 -20.55 13.59 5.78
N LEU A 85 -20.04 12.81 6.74
CA LEU A 85 -20.76 11.66 7.30
C LEU A 85 -21.77 12.08 8.38
N GLU A 86 -22.79 11.25 8.58
CA GLU A 86 -23.75 11.41 9.68
C GLU A 86 -23.06 11.44 11.04
N ASN A 87 -23.65 12.21 11.97
CA ASN A 87 -23.07 12.40 13.28
C ASN A 87 -23.05 11.11 14.08
N SER A 88 -21.86 10.73 14.54
CA SER A 88 -21.65 9.54 15.35
C SER A 88 -20.39 9.68 16.19
N VAL A 89 -20.29 8.86 17.22
CA VAL A 89 -19.07 8.74 18.04
C VAL A 89 -17.88 8.32 17.18
N ALA A 90 -18.10 7.44 16.19
CA ALA A 90 -17.05 7.01 15.26
C ALA A 90 -16.51 8.18 14.43
N ARG A 91 -17.39 9.01 13.88
CA ARG A 91 -17.01 10.23 13.15
C ARG A 91 -16.17 11.15 14.02
N ASN A 92 -16.63 11.44 15.24
CA ASN A 92 -15.92 12.34 16.15
C ASN A 92 -14.53 11.80 16.51
N ARG A 93 -14.38 10.48 16.70
CA ARG A 93 -13.07 9.84 16.94
C ARG A 93 -12.13 10.00 15.75
N VAL A 94 -12.62 9.82 14.52
CA VAL A 94 -11.81 10.00 13.31
C VAL A 94 -11.37 11.46 13.18
N LEU A 95 -12.25 12.43 13.42
CA LEU A 95 -11.90 13.85 13.38
C LEU A 95 -10.85 14.22 14.44
N ILE A 96 -10.97 13.70 15.66
CA ILE A 96 -9.96 13.90 16.71
C ILE A 96 -8.61 13.30 16.28
N ALA A 97 -8.61 12.08 15.74
CA ALA A 97 -7.40 11.45 15.23
C ALA A 97 -6.77 12.26 14.08
N ALA A 98 -7.59 12.82 13.19
CA ALA A 98 -7.13 13.67 12.10
C ALA A 98 -6.46 14.95 12.62
N VAL A 99 -7.03 15.60 13.63
CA VAL A 99 -6.43 16.77 14.30
C VAL A 99 -5.08 16.42 14.92
N LEU A 100 -4.98 15.28 15.62
CA LEU A 100 -3.72 14.83 16.22
C LEU A 100 -2.65 14.54 15.16
N ALA A 101 -3.01 13.89 14.06
CA ALA A 101 -2.10 13.65 12.95
C ALA A 101 -1.63 14.97 12.31
N GLY A 102 -2.54 15.93 12.12
CA GLY A 102 -2.22 17.25 11.58
C GLY A 102 -1.25 18.03 12.47
N ALA A 103 -1.48 18.02 13.79
CA ALA A 103 -0.57 18.63 14.75
C ALA A 103 0.84 18.02 14.65
N LYS A 104 0.93 16.70 14.46
CA LYS A 104 2.24 16.04 14.31
C LYS A 104 2.95 16.42 13.02
N LEU A 105 2.22 16.54 11.89
CA LEU A 105 2.81 16.98 10.63
C LEU A 105 3.36 18.42 10.72
N ILE A 106 2.66 19.32 11.42
CA ILE A 106 3.16 20.68 11.67
C ILE A 106 4.44 20.63 12.49
N GLU A 107 4.43 19.90 13.61
CA GLU A 107 5.59 19.77 14.49
C GLU A 107 6.82 19.24 13.74
N VAL A 108 6.65 18.18 12.92
CA VAL A 108 7.75 17.61 12.14
C VAL A 108 8.26 18.61 11.09
N GLY A 109 7.39 19.33 10.40
CA GLY A 109 7.79 20.36 9.44
C GLY A 109 8.60 21.49 10.10
N GLU A 110 8.18 21.97 11.27
CA GLU A 110 8.93 22.98 12.03
C GLU A 110 10.31 22.46 12.46
N HIS A 111 10.42 21.17 12.82
CA HIS A 111 11.71 20.57 13.14
C HIS A 111 12.62 20.47 11.91
N GLU A 112 12.08 20.08 10.75
CA GLU A 112 12.84 20.04 9.48
C GLU A 112 13.36 21.44 9.10
N ASP A 113 12.52 22.46 9.18
CA ASP A 113 12.92 23.85 8.90
C ASP A 113 14.04 24.32 9.83
N ARG A 114 13.93 24.00 11.13
CA ARG A 114 14.97 24.34 12.12
C ARG A 114 16.27 23.60 11.87
N ILE A 115 16.22 22.32 11.52
CA ILE A 115 17.41 21.53 11.20
C ILE A 115 18.09 22.12 9.96
N ALA A 116 17.33 22.39 8.90
CA ALA A 116 17.86 22.99 7.67
C ALA A 116 18.54 24.34 7.93
N ALA A 117 17.95 25.19 8.78
CA ALA A 117 18.54 26.46 9.19
C ALA A 117 19.87 26.28 9.96
N ILE A 118 19.93 25.30 10.86
CA ILE A 118 21.14 24.97 11.61
C ILE A 118 22.23 24.42 10.67
N GLU A 119 21.88 23.52 9.76
CA GLU A 119 22.81 22.94 8.80
C GLU A 119 23.37 24.01 7.84
N ALA A 120 22.52 24.92 7.38
CA ALA A 120 22.94 26.06 6.56
C ALA A 120 23.92 26.99 7.32
N ALA A 121 23.67 27.24 8.62
CA ALA A 121 24.53 28.08 9.45
C ALA A 121 25.88 27.40 9.78
N LEU A 122 25.91 26.08 9.95
CA LEU A 122 27.14 25.33 10.24
C LEU A 122 28.04 25.14 9.00
N GLY A 123 27.48 25.23 7.80
CA GLY A 123 28.19 24.99 6.54
C GLY A 123 28.72 23.55 6.41
N PRO A 124 29.47 23.23 5.34
CA PRO A 124 30.13 21.93 5.24
C PRO A 124 31.11 21.80 6.41
N ARG A 125 30.96 20.75 7.23
CA ARG A 125 32.00 20.38 8.20
C ARG A 125 33.30 20.15 7.40
N VAL A 126 34.20 21.12 7.42
CA VAL A 126 35.59 20.89 7.03
C VAL A 126 36.10 19.90 8.06
N VAL A 127 36.16 18.62 7.69
CA VAL A 127 36.95 17.63 8.42
C VAL A 127 38.37 18.15 8.35
N LYS A 128 38.78 18.91 9.36
CA LYS A 128 40.18 19.27 9.55
C LYS A 128 40.91 17.96 9.79
N SER A 129 41.47 17.41 8.71
CA SER A 129 42.57 16.46 8.80
C SER A 129 43.77 17.24 9.32
N GLU A 130 43.80 17.56 10.62
CA GLU A 130 45.03 18.02 11.26
C GLU A 130 45.97 16.82 11.38
N ARG A 131 46.89 16.78 10.41
CA ARG A 131 48.09 15.94 10.31
C ARG A 131 48.86 15.88 11.63
N ARG A 132 49.46 14.72 11.93
CA ARG A 132 50.78 14.70 12.58
C ARG A 132 51.72 13.75 11.83
N ARG A 133 52.87 14.33 11.46
CA ARG A 133 54.07 13.68 10.93
C ARG A 133 54.67 12.71 11.95
#